data_AF-A0A547AX77-F1
#
_entry.id   AF-A0A547AX77-F1
#
_cell.length_a   1.000
_cell.length_b   1.000
_cell.length_c   1.000
_cell.angle_alpha   90.00
_cell.angle_beta   90.00
_cell.angle_gamma   90.00
#
_symmetry.space_group_name_H-M   'P 1'
#
loop_
_entity.id
_entity.type
_entity.pdbx_description
1 polymer ?
#
loop_
_entity_poly.entity_id
_entity_poly.type
_entity_poly.pdbx_seq_one_letter_code
_entity_poly.pdbx_strand_id
1 'polypeptide(L)'
;MFKPHGSLDWFMAGDVPMTSCIGKVEEPLIITPGVGKYKKGYGQPFDAHREKANEAIDSASSILCIGYGFNDDHLQTHLTGKIKSGVKTLLLTRGLSENARNVVKEAPNCKALIFDGDKAGTRVVSKQEETFIPNVHWWDVEFFVKEILENGK
;
A
#
# COMPACT_ATOMS: atom_id res chain seq x y z
N MET A 1 -10.96 -8.12 -0.64
CA MET A 1 -9.56 -7.98 -0.14
C MET A 1 -8.68 -8.90 -0.95
N PHE A 2 -7.57 -8.39 -1.49
CA PHE A 2 -6.61 -9.19 -2.26
C PHE A 2 -5.30 -9.30 -1.46
N LYS A 3 -4.75 -10.50 -1.35
CA LYS A 3 -3.48 -10.77 -0.65
C LYS A 3 -2.45 -11.32 -1.64
N PRO A 4 -1.86 -10.47 -2.51
CA PRO A 4 -0.92 -10.91 -3.55
C PRO A 4 0.35 -11.56 -3.00
N HIS A 5 0.70 -11.33 -1.73
CA HIS A 5 1.80 -12.01 -1.04
C HIS A 5 1.35 -13.15 -0.13
N GLY A 6 0.09 -13.55 -0.22
CA GLY A 6 -0.46 -14.59 0.64
C GLY A 6 -0.70 -14.12 2.07
N SER A 7 -0.70 -15.09 2.98
CA SER A 7 -1.06 -14.87 4.37
C SER A 7 -0.53 -15.98 5.26
N LEU A 8 -0.30 -15.67 6.54
CA LEU A 8 0.10 -16.67 7.54
C LEU A 8 -1.04 -17.64 7.91
N ASP A 9 -2.27 -17.29 7.55
CA ASP A 9 -3.48 -18.09 7.80
C ASP A 9 -3.95 -18.89 6.57
N TRP A 10 -3.15 -18.92 5.48
CA TRP A 10 -3.48 -19.66 4.26
C TRP A 10 -2.68 -20.97 4.18
N PHE A 11 -3.35 -22.08 3.85
CA PHE A 11 -2.74 -23.43 3.79
C PHE A 11 -3.36 -24.24 2.65
N MET A 12 -2.74 -25.38 2.30
CA MET A 12 -3.24 -26.27 1.25
C MET A 12 -3.98 -27.46 1.85
N ALA A 13 -5.29 -27.53 1.65
CA ALA A 13 -6.07 -28.73 1.97
C ALA A 13 -6.13 -29.64 0.73
N GLY A 14 -5.17 -30.55 0.60
CA GLY A 14 -4.91 -31.23 -0.66
C GLY A 14 -4.43 -30.23 -1.71
N ASP A 15 -5.12 -30.14 -2.85
CA ASP A 15 -4.80 -29.17 -3.92
C ASP A 15 -5.60 -27.86 -3.84
N VAL A 16 -6.34 -27.65 -2.74
CA VAL A 16 -7.21 -26.48 -2.57
C VAL A 16 -6.66 -25.52 -1.52
N PRO A 17 -6.38 -24.24 -1.86
CA PRO A 17 -5.96 -23.25 -0.90
C PRO A 17 -7.13 -22.84 0.01
N MET A 18 -6.93 -22.88 1.33
CA MET A 18 -7.94 -22.54 2.34
C MET A 18 -7.39 -21.58 3.40
N THR A 19 -8.28 -20.80 4.02
CA THR A 19 -7.95 -19.99 5.20
C THR A 19 -8.26 -20.80 6.47
N SER A 20 -7.30 -20.93 7.38
CA SER A 20 -7.45 -21.64 8.64
C SER A 20 -7.02 -20.78 9.83
N CYS A 21 -7.85 -20.73 10.87
CA CYS A 21 -7.52 -20.13 12.16
C CYS A 21 -6.78 -21.09 13.11
N ILE A 22 -6.62 -22.35 12.71
CA ILE A 22 -6.00 -23.40 13.52
C ILE A 22 -4.53 -23.51 13.11
N GLY A 23 -3.66 -22.84 13.85
CA GLY A 23 -2.24 -22.65 13.52
C GLY A 23 -1.33 -23.86 13.68
N LYS A 24 -1.79 -25.08 13.38
CA LYS A 24 -0.94 -26.28 13.54
C LYS A 24 -1.21 -27.29 12.42
N VAL A 25 -0.28 -27.35 11.46
CA VAL A 25 0.60 -28.50 11.10
C VAL A 25 1.27 -28.25 9.72
N GLU A 26 0.71 -27.37 8.88
CA GLU A 26 1.15 -27.17 7.49
C GLU A 26 1.92 -25.85 7.25
N GLU A 27 2.71 -25.80 6.17
CA GLU A 27 3.42 -24.58 5.77
C GLU A 27 2.44 -23.50 5.26
N PRO A 28 2.54 -22.25 5.74
CA PRO A 28 1.67 -21.18 5.28
C PRO A 28 1.98 -20.78 3.83
N LEU A 29 0.93 -20.46 3.08
CA LEU A 29 0.97 -19.89 1.74
C LEU A 29 1.27 -18.40 1.84
N ILE A 30 2.55 -18.08 1.99
CA ILE A 30 3.07 -16.72 2.04
C ILE A 30 4.29 -16.56 1.12
N ILE A 31 4.39 -15.39 0.49
CA ILE A 31 5.55 -14.97 -0.28
C ILE A 31 6.42 -14.10 0.62
N THR A 32 7.58 -14.62 1.04
CA THR A 32 8.55 -13.86 1.82
C THR A 32 9.42 -12.98 0.91
N PRO A 33 9.93 -11.85 1.42
CA PRO A 33 10.96 -11.06 0.72
C PRO A 33 12.21 -11.91 0.46
N GLY A 34 12.78 -11.84 -0.76
CA GLY A 34 14.04 -12.51 -1.10
C GLY A 34 14.06 -13.15 -2.49
N VAL A 35 15.19 -13.75 -2.85
CA VAL A 35 15.49 -14.25 -4.21
C VAL A 35 14.49 -15.33 -4.70
N GLY A 36 13.89 -16.08 -3.77
CA GLY A 36 12.86 -17.10 -4.06
C GLY A 36 11.46 -16.55 -4.38
N LYS A 37 11.23 -15.24 -4.19
CA LYS A 37 9.95 -14.55 -4.43
C LYS A 37 9.45 -14.75 -5.86
N TYR A 38 10.36 -14.72 -6.83
CA TYR A 38 10.03 -14.78 -8.25
C TYR A 38 9.44 -16.11 -8.69
N LYS A 39 9.85 -17.24 -8.11
CA LYS A 39 9.30 -18.55 -8.49
C LYS A 39 7.96 -18.85 -7.84
N LYS A 40 7.73 -18.39 -6.60
CA LYS A 40 6.49 -18.67 -5.85
C LYS A 40 5.32 -17.78 -6.26
N GLY A 41 5.57 -16.53 -6.70
CA GLY A 41 4.51 -15.56 -7.01
C GLY A 41 3.68 -15.83 -8.27
N TYR A 42 4.07 -16.79 -9.12
CA TYR A 42 3.29 -17.21 -10.30
C TYR A 42 2.46 -18.48 -10.06
N GLY A 43 2.50 -19.03 -8.84
CA GLY A 43 1.67 -20.18 -8.46
C GLY A 43 0.36 -19.74 -7.81
N GLN A 44 -0.67 -20.57 -7.95
CA GLN A 44 -1.89 -20.41 -7.16
C GLN A 44 -1.58 -20.54 -5.66
N PRO A 45 -2.23 -19.74 -4.80
CA PRO A 45 -3.33 -18.80 -5.09
C PRO A 45 -2.88 -17.36 -5.43
N PHE A 46 -1.58 -17.08 -5.49
CA PHE A 46 -1.06 -15.70 -5.48
C PHE A 46 -1.32 -14.93 -6.78
N ASP A 47 -1.24 -15.63 -7.91
CA ASP A 47 -1.48 -15.12 -9.26
C ASP A 47 -2.88 -14.50 -9.40
N ALA A 48 -3.93 -15.25 -9.03
CA ALA A 48 -5.31 -14.80 -9.11
C ALA A 48 -5.58 -13.60 -8.19
N HIS A 49 -4.96 -13.57 -7.01
CA HIS A 49 -5.06 -12.42 -6.10
C HIS A 49 -4.35 -11.19 -6.68
N ARG A 50 -3.21 -11.36 -7.34
CA ARG A 50 -2.48 -10.27 -8.00
C ARG A 50 -3.26 -9.72 -9.19
N GLU A 51 -3.77 -10.57 -10.07
CA GLU A 51 -4.53 -10.15 -11.25
C GLU A 51 -5.76 -9.33 -10.86
N LYS A 52 -6.57 -9.83 -9.92
CA LYS A 52 -7.73 -9.08 -9.42
C LYS A 52 -7.36 -7.77 -8.72
N ALA A 53 -6.21 -7.74 -8.03
CA ALA A 53 -5.71 -6.49 -7.45
C ALA A 53 -5.31 -5.48 -8.53
N ASN A 54 -4.66 -5.93 -9.60
CA ASN A 54 -4.29 -5.08 -10.74
C ASN A 54 -5.52 -4.52 -11.44
N GLU A 55 -6.54 -5.33 -11.71
CA GLU A 55 -7.82 -4.87 -12.29
C GLU A 55 -8.51 -3.80 -11.42
N ALA A 56 -8.49 -4.00 -10.09
CA ALA A 56 -9.04 -3.01 -9.16
C ALA A 56 -8.25 -1.71 -9.15
N ILE A 57 -6.92 -1.77 -9.27
CA ILE A 57 -6.05 -0.58 -9.40
C ILE A 57 -6.37 0.15 -10.71
N ASP A 58 -6.43 -0.57 -11.82
CA ASP A 58 -6.61 0.00 -13.16
C ASP A 58 -7.96 0.70 -13.30
N SER A 59 -9.00 0.18 -12.63
CA SER A 59 -10.36 0.76 -12.62
C SER A 59 -10.58 1.84 -11.54
N ALA A 60 -9.65 2.03 -10.61
CA ALA A 60 -9.84 2.96 -9.49
C ALA A 60 -9.97 4.44 -9.95
N SER A 61 -10.94 5.14 -9.37
CA SER A 61 -11.11 6.60 -9.52
C SER A 61 -10.24 7.42 -8.55
N SER A 62 -9.78 6.78 -7.47
CA SER A 62 -8.93 7.36 -6.43
C SER A 62 -8.18 6.26 -5.69
N ILE A 63 -7.01 6.57 -5.15
CA ILE A 63 -6.14 5.62 -4.46
C ILE A 63 -5.73 6.18 -3.11
N LEU A 64 -5.84 5.35 -2.06
CA LEU A 64 -5.30 5.61 -0.73
C LEU A 64 -4.23 4.57 -0.43
N CYS A 65 -2.99 5.01 -0.27
CA CYS A 65 -1.86 4.17 0.15
C CYS A 65 -1.55 4.43 1.62
N ILE A 66 -1.43 3.39 2.44
CA ILE A 66 -1.09 3.51 3.85
C ILE A 66 0.16 2.67 4.12
N GLY A 67 1.22 3.29 4.63
CA GLY A 67 2.47 2.61 4.99
C GLY A 67 3.23 1.97 3.82
N TYR A 68 2.95 2.40 2.58
CA TYR A 68 3.51 1.76 1.39
C TYR A 68 4.74 2.52 0.86
N GLY A 69 5.86 1.80 0.73
CA GLY A 69 7.16 2.36 0.36
C GLY A 69 7.54 2.25 -1.13
N PHE A 70 6.69 1.67 -1.98
CA PHE A 70 6.98 1.46 -3.41
C PHE A 70 8.33 0.74 -3.65
N ASN A 71 8.49 -0.43 -3.03
CA ASN A 71 9.67 -1.28 -3.18
C ASN A 71 9.31 -2.67 -3.73
N ASP A 72 8.21 -2.77 -4.47
CA ASP A 72 7.65 -4.05 -4.91
C ASP A 72 7.24 -4.04 -6.37
N ASP A 73 8.17 -4.38 -7.26
CA ASP A 73 7.99 -4.29 -8.71
C ASP A 73 6.71 -4.98 -9.24
N HIS A 74 6.27 -6.06 -8.58
CA HIS A 74 5.13 -6.87 -9.04
C HIS A 74 3.79 -6.15 -8.86
N LEU A 75 3.61 -5.44 -7.74
CA LEU A 75 2.40 -4.66 -7.45
C LEU A 75 2.54 -3.19 -7.90
N GLN A 76 3.78 -2.71 -7.93
CA GLN A 76 4.10 -1.33 -8.23
C GLN A 76 3.84 -0.95 -9.67
N THR A 77 3.95 -1.87 -10.64
CA THR A 77 3.82 -1.50 -12.05
C THR A 77 2.46 -0.87 -12.37
N HIS A 78 1.36 -1.55 -12.03
CA HIS A 78 0.00 -1.02 -12.23
C HIS A 78 -0.27 0.19 -11.33
N LEU A 79 0.10 0.10 -10.04
CA LEU A 79 -0.15 1.15 -9.06
C LEU A 79 0.56 2.47 -9.44
N THR A 80 1.85 2.41 -9.71
CA THR A 80 2.64 3.58 -10.11
C THR A 80 2.22 4.11 -11.46
N GLY A 81 1.92 3.24 -12.44
CA GLY A 81 1.37 3.67 -13.74
C GLY A 81 0.08 4.47 -13.57
N LYS A 82 -0.86 3.96 -12.77
CA LYS A 82 -2.12 4.62 -12.48
C LYS A 82 -1.93 5.94 -11.72
N ILE A 83 -1.06 5.98 -10.72
CA ILE A 83 -0.72 7.21 -9.97
C ILE A 83 -0.13 8.27 -10.89
N LYS A 84 0.83 7.90 -11.74
CA LYS A 84 1.48 8.81 -12.70
C LYS A 84 0.52 9.29 -13.81
N SER A 85 -0.50 8.49 -14.15
CA SER A 85 -1.57 8.90 -15.09
C SER A 85 -2.46 10.03 -14.54
N GLY A 86 -2.34 10.35 -13.25
CA GLY A 86 -3.04 11.47 -12.62
C GLY A 86 -4.32 11.10 -11.90
N VAL A 87 -4.53 9.82 -11.56
CA VAL A 87 -5.56 9.45 -10.58
C VAL A 87 -5.33 10.21 -9.27
N LYS A 88 -6.41 10.58 -8.56
CA LYS A 88 -6.28 11.24 -7.26
C LYS A 88 -5.67 10.25 -6.27
N THR A 89 -4.54 10.60 -5.67
CA THR A 89 -3.83 9.70 -4.77
C THR A 89 -3.44 10.39 -3.47
N LEU A 90 -3.70 9.72 -2.36
CA LEU A 90 -3.24 10.10 -1.03
C LEU A 90 -2.35 8.99 -0.45
N LEU A 91 -1.17 9.36 0.04
CA LEU A 91 -0.25 8.46 0.73
C LEU A 91 -0.11 8.88 2.19
N LEU A 92 -0.46 8.00 3.13
CA LEU A 92 -0.21 8.16 4.56
C LEU A 92 0.97 7.29 4.93
N THR A 93 2.04 7.89 5.45
CA THR A 93 3.19 7.14 5.91
C THR A 93 3.96 7.95 6.94
N ARG A 94 4.60 7.29 7.91
CA ARG A 94 5.47 7.99 8.86
C ARG A 94 6.61 8.71 8.14
N GLY A 95 7.19 8.12 7.10
CA GLY A 95 8.25 8.74 6.30
C GLY A 95 8.22 8.25 4.86
N LEU A 96 8.81 9.03 3.96
CA LEU A 96 8.95 8.65 2.55
C LEU A 96 10.28 7.91 2.34
N SER A 97 10.19 6.71 1.76
CA SER A 97 11.32 6.12 1.05
C SER A 97 11.68 6.97 -0.18
N GLU A 98 12.86 6.77 -0.73
CA GLU A 98 13.27 7.43 -1.97
C GLU A 98 12.31 7.12 -3.13
N ASN A 99 11.91 5.85 -3.29
CA ASN A 99 10.93 5.44 -4.29
C ASN A 99 9.56 6.10 -4.10
N ALA A 100 9.06 6.14 -2.87
CA ALA A 100 7.79 6.81 -2.58
C ALA A 100 7.87 8.32 -2.89
N ARG A 101 9.00 8.97 -2.55
CA ARG A 101 9.24 10.37 -2.86
C ARG A 101 9.24 10.62 -4.37
N ASN A 102 9.88 9.76 -5.15
CA ASN A 102 9.90 9.86 -6.61
C ASN A 102 8.49 9.73 -7.20
N VAL A 103 7.69 8.76 -6.74
CA VAL A 103 6.30 8.60 -7.18
C VAL A 103 5.47 9.87 -6.89
N VAL A 104 5.58 10.42 -5.68
CA VAL A 104 4.85 11.65 -5.30
C VAL A 104 5.28 12.86 -6.11
N LYS A 105 6.58 12.99 -6.43
CA LYS A 105 7.12 14.13 -7.20
C LYS A 105 6.82 14.04 -8.69
N GLU A 106 6.69 12.85 -9.24
CA GLU A 106 6.38 12.67 -10.66
C GLU A 106 4.88 12.79 -10.95
N ALA A 107 4.04 12.33 -10.02
CA ALA A 107 2.60 12.27 -10.20
C ALA A 107 1.89 13.62 -9.98
N PRO A 108 1.00 14.04 -10.89
CA PRO A 108 0.38 15.37 -10.83
C PRO A 108 -0.64 15.52 -9.70
N ASN A 109 -1.36 14.45 -9.36
CA ASN A 109 -2.47 14.46 -8.38
C ASN A 109 -2.18 13.57 -7.16
N CYS A 110 -0.91 13.51 -6.75
CA CYS A 110 -0.48 12.72 -5.59
C CYS A 110 -0.04 13.64 -4.44
N LYS A 111 -0.55 13.37 -3.24
CA LYS A 111 -0.14 14.02 -2.00
C LYS A 111 0.27 12.96 -0.98
N ALA A 112 1.33 13.23 -0.23
CA ALA A 112 1.74 12.41 0.90
C ALA A 112 1.63 13.20 2.20
N LEU A 113 1.07 12.57 3.24
CA LEU A 113 1.01 13.07 4.61
C LEU A 113 2.07 12.32 5.41
N ILE A 114 3.05 13.05 5.94
CA ILE A 114 4.19 12.45 6.62
C ILE A 114 4.49 13.13 7.95
N PHE A 115 5.16 12.38 8.83
CA PHE A 115 5.67 12.91 10.09
C PHE A 115 6.85 13.85 9.81
N ASP A 116 6.87 15.00 10.48
CA ASP A 116 7.90 16.02 10.27
C ASP A 116 9.15 15.83 11.14
N GLY A 117 9.28 14.71 11.84
CA GLY A 117 10.38 14.46 12.78
C GLY A 117 10.15 15.17 14.11
N ASP A 118 10.83 16.29 14.35
CA ASP A 118 10.84 16.92 15.69
C ASP A 118 9.66 17.87 15.96
N LYS A 119 8.86 18.16 14.93
CA LYS A 119 7.73 19.08 15.05
C LYS A 119 6.42 18.31 15.18
N ALA A 120 5.62 18.68 16.18
CA ALA A 120 4.25 18.19 16.33
C ALA A 120 3.39 18.70 15.17
N GLY A 121 3.20 17.87 14.14
CA GLY A 121 2.43 18.24 12.96
C GLY A 121 2.53 17.23 11.83
N THR A 122 1.95 17.61 10.70
CA THR A 122 1.94 16.83 9.45
C THR A 122 2.60 17.64 8.36
N ARG A 123 3.59 17.05 7.69
CA ARG A 123 4.16 17.58 6.45
C ARG A 123 3.37 17.00 5.28
N VAL A 124 2.84 17.88 4.44
CA VAL A 124 2.20 17.54 3.17
C VAL A 124 3.23 17.68 2.07
N VAL A 125 3.49 16.61 1.33
CA VAL A 125 4.41 16.59 0.20
C VAL A 125 3.63 16.35 -1.08
N SER A 126 3.86 17.19 -2.08
CA SER A 126 3.35 17.00 -3.44
C SER A 126 4.44 17.30 -4.46
N LYS A 127 4.09 17.16 -5.75
CA LYS A 127 4.94 17.55 -6.87
C LYS A 127 5.41 18.99 -6.80
N GLN A 128 4.52 19.92 -6.47
CA GLN A 128 4.77 21.36 -6.57
C GLN A 128 5.25 21.98 -5.27
N GLU A 129 4.83 21.43 -4.13
CA GLU A 129 5.01 22.07 -2.83
C GLU A 129 5.24 21.06 -1.70
N GLU A 130 5.88 21.55 -0.64
CA GLU A 130 5.95 20.90 0.65
C GLU A 130 5.49 21.88 1.73
N THR A 131 4.39 21.56 2.39
CA THR A 131 3.73 22.45 3.36
C THR A 131 3.65 21.76 4.71
N PHE A 132 3.94 22.49 5.78
CA PHE A 132 3.82 21.98 7.15
C PHE A 132 2.53 22.48 7.78
N ILE A 133 1.76 21.57 8.37
CA ILE A 133 0.54 21.86 9.12
C ILE A 133 0.83 21.54 10.60
N PRO A 134 0.90 22.57 11.47
CA PRO A 134 1.20 22.37 12.88
C PRO A 134 0.04 21.70 13.63
N ASN A 135 0.36 20.97 14.70
CA ASN A 135 -0.59 20.44 15.68
C ASN A 135 -1.66 19.48 15.12
N VAL A 136 -1.40 18.85 13.98
CA VAL A 136 -2.25 17.79 13.42
C VAL A 136 -1.42 16.56 13.08
N HIS A 137 -1.96 15.37 13.31
CA HIS A 137 -1.24 14.09 13.14
C HIS A 137 -1.84 13.22 12.02
N TRP A 138 -2.29 13.83 10.93
CA TRP A 138 -2.98 13.16 9.82
C TRP A 138 -2.14 12.14 9.03
N TRP A 139 -0.83 12.06 9.27
CA TRP A 139 0.01 10.96 8.77
C TRP A 139 -0.22 9.65 9.55
N ASP A 140 -0.74 9.74 10.77
CA ASP A 140 -1.15 8.62 11.61
C ASP A 140 -2.60 8.26 11.30
N VAL A 141 -2.86 6.96 11.10
CA VAL A 141 -4.18 6.46 10.69
C VAL A 141 -5.24 6.75 11.73
N GLU A 142 -4.92 6.66 13.03
CA GLU A 142 -5.88 6.90 14.10
C GLU A 142 -6.41 8.34 14.06
N PHE A 143 -5.50 9.30 14.00
CA PHE A 143 -5.84 10.72 13.93
C PHE A 143 -6.47 11.08 12.59
N PHE A 144 -6.01 10.51 11.48
CA PHE A 144 -6.61 10.73 10.18
C PHE A 144 -8.08 10.27 10.14
N VAL A 145 -8.38 9.08 10.66
CA VAL A 145 -9.76 8.58 10.73
C VAL A 145 -10.61 9.51 11.60
N LYS A 146 -10.16 9.78 12.82
CA LYS A 146 -10.89 10.58 13.79
C LYS A 146 -11.14 12.01 13.30
N GLU A 147 -10.13 12.69 12.78
CA GLU A 147 -10.23 14.12 12.48
C GLU A 147 -10.76 14.40 11.07
N ILE A 148 -10.47 13.54 10.10
CA ILE A 148 -10.80 13.77 8.69
C ILE A 148 -11.99 12.94 8.24
N LEU A 149 -12.02 11.64 8.54
CA LEU A 149 -13.07 10.75 8.02
C LEU A 149 -14.36 10.78 8.84
N GLU A 150 -14.24 10.87 10.17
CA GLU A 150 -15.41 10.89 11.06
C GLU A 150 -15.94 12.31 11.29
N ASN A 151 -15.04 13.30 11.39
CA ASN A 151 -15.39 14.68 11.75
C ASN A 151 -15.23 15.70 10.61
N GLY A 152 -14.76 15.28 9.43
CA GLY A 152 -14.73 16.13 8.24
C GLY A 152 -16.13 16.38 7.71
N LYS A 153 -16.72 17.51 8.08
CA LYS A 153 -17.91 18.08 7.43
C LYS A 153 -17.52 19.16 6.44
#